data_AF-A0A8S3E0E9-F1
#
_entry.id   AF-A0A8S3E0E9-F1
#
_cell.length_a   1.000
_cell.length_b   1.000
_cell.length_c   1.000
_cell.angle_alpha   90.00
_cell.angle_beta   90.00
_cell.angle_gamma   90.00
#
_symmetry.space_group_name_H-M   'P 1'
#
loop_
_entity.id
_entity.type
_entity.pdbx_description
1 polymer ?
#
loop_
_entity_poly.entity_id
_entity_poly.type
_entity_poly.pdbx_seq_one_letter_code
_entity_poly.pdbx_strand_id
1 'polypeptide(L)'
;YSAIRLGVEDEDKFFSTQERQSIVFHLLYSIRILENETLNGIKFKIDQSLIQRGLEKKLISQVIPLHNKEQLNHLRETWVWPKNIFKAQPIVDIRQYFGVKIALYFCWLSFYTRALCLPALYGTYIWYYSGQSQELDDKLFIIHSLLNIIWATGFLIFWRRRQAELAYEWNTLDMEQLEDTRATYKGQLRRSPVTNKYAPYYPAWKRLLFRLLVTMPMLIFNLVLVSFCILIIFRFQAWIDRQLKLGHLPSLMSLTQLLPKILLALVTTVFDDVYKRVCRWLTDKENYREQRTHDNQMIAKMFACACVNSYLSVFYIAFFTHTHIRLSDQLITIFVIKQFWDHVK
;
A
#
# COMPACT_ATOMS: atom_id res chain seq x y z
N TYR A 1 28.88 -18.97 -32.78
CA TYR A 1 28.84 -18.78 -31.31
C TYR A 1 29.50 -17.46 -30.90
N SER A 2 29.02 -16.32 -31.42
CA SER A 2 29.59 -15.00 -31.12
C SER A 2 28.48 -13.95 -30.98
N ALA A 3 27.41 -14.32 -30.27
CA ALA A 3 26.44 -13.35 -29.80
C ALA A 3 27.03 -12.65 -28.56
N ILE A 4 27.74 -11.55 -28.82
CA ILE A 4 27.59 -10.30 -28.07
C ILE A 4 27.67 -10.47 -26.54
N ARG A 5 28.89 -10.57 -25.99
CA ARG A 5 29.20 -10.19 -24.61
C ARG A 5 29.19 -8.65 -24.49
N LEU A 6 28.04 -8.00 -24.71
CA LEU A 6 27.94 -6.57 -24.37
C LEU A 6 27.88 -6.44 -22.85
N GLY A 7 28.94 -5.92 -22.24
CA GLY A 7 28.96 -5.50 -20.83
C GLY A 7 29.55 -6.48 -19.81
N VAL A 8 30.18 -7.58 -20.24
CA VAL A 8 30.90 -8.50 -19.33
C VAL A 8 32.41 -8.26 -19.44
N GLU A 9 32.86 -7.12 -18.93
CA GLU A 9 34.29 -6.81 -18.82
C GLU A 9 34.88 -7.34 -17.50
N ASP A 10 34.04 -7.53 -16.48
CA ASP A 10 34.44 -7.93 -15.12
C ASP A 10 33.38 -8.90 -14.55
N GLU A 11 33.76 -10.17 -14.38
CA GLU A 11 32.86 -11.22 -13.85
C GLU A 11 32.34 -10.86 -12.45
N ASP A 12 33.15 -10.14 -11.67
CA ASP A 12 32.80 -9.70 -10.32
C ASP A 12 31.80 -8.54 -10.30
N LYS A 13 31.48 -7.92 -11.44
CA LYS A 13 30.49 -6.84 -11.54
C LYS A 13 29.28 -7.21 -12.37
N PHE A 14 29.27 -8.40 -12.98
CA PHE A 14 28.18 -8.82 -13.85
C PHE A 14 26.83 -8.88 -13.14
N PHE A 15 26.78 -9.47 -11.95
CA PHE A 15 25.59 -9.45 -11.10
C PHE A 15 25.67 -8.36 -10.06
N SER A 16 24.63 -7.54 -9.97
CA SER A 16 24.44 -6.58 -8.89
C SER A 16 24.37 -7.29 -7.53
N THR A 17 24.64 -6.54 -6.46
CA THR A 17 24.53 -7.04 -5.08
C THR A 17 23.12 -7.57 -4.78
N GLN A 18 22.09 -6.90 -5.29
CA GLN A 18 20.71 -7.35 -5.15
C GLN A 18 20.41 -8.64 -5.92
N GLU A 19 20.89 -8.79 -7.17
CA GLU A 19 20.68 -10.02 -7.95
C GLU A 19 21.37 -11.21 -7.30
N ARG A 20 22.60 -11.04 -6.80
CA ARG A 20 23.32 -12.09 -6.05
C ARG A 20 22.53 -12.54 -4.83
N GLN A 21 22.03 -11.58 -4.04
CA GLN A 21 21.21 -11.89 -2.87
C GLN A 21 19.90 -12.57 -3.27
N SER A 22 19.27 -12.16 -4.37
CA SER A 22 18.06 -12.79 -4.90
C SER A 22 18.30 -14.23 -5.36
N ILE A 23 19.45 -14.50 -6.01
CA ILE A 23 19.85 -15.84 -6.43
C ILE A 23 20.09 -16.72 -5.21
N VAL A 24 20.87 -16.24 -4.22
CA VAL A 24 21.11 -16.98 -2.96
C VAL A 24 19.79 -17.25 -2.24
N PHE A 25 18.91 -16.27 -2.16
CA PHE A 25 17.58 -16.43 -1.58
C PHE A 25 16.78 -17.51 -2.31
N HIS A 26 16.72 -17.47 -3.64
CA HIS A 26 16.04 -18.49 -4.43
C HIS A 26 16.65 -19.88 -4.24
N LEU A 27 17.99 -19.98 -4.21
CA LEU A 27 18.69 -21.24 -3.96
C LEU A 27 18.33 -21.81 -2.59
N LEU A 28 18.38 -21.00 -1.53
CA LEU A 28 17.99 -21.41 -0.18
C LEU A 28 16.54 -21.93 -0.12
N TYR A 29 15.61 -21.23 -0.76
CA TYR A 29 14.20 -21.64 -0.79
C TYR A 29 13.94 -22.85 -1.69
N SER A 30 14.81 -23.09 -2.68
CA SER A 30 14.77 -24.26 -3.55
C SER A 30 15.28 -25.54 -2.88
N ILE A 31 16.02 -25.44 -1.75
CA ILE A 31 16.51 -26.61 -1.01
C ILE A 31 15.32 -27.48 -0.56
N ARG A 32 15.36 -28.75 -0.96
CA ARG A 32 14.35 -29.76 -0.63
C ARG A 32 14.95 -30.86 0.23
N ILE A 33 14.10 -31.49 1.01
CA ILE A 33 14.47 -32.58 1.91
C ILE A 33 14.42 -33.90 1.13
N LEU A 34 15.54 -34.62 1.13
CA LEU A 34 15.72 -35.85 0.35
C LEU A 34 15.26 -37.10 1.12
N GLU A 35 15.46 -37.11 2.43
CA GLU A 35 15.13 -38.25 3.29
C GLU A 35 14.19 -37.85 4.42
N ASN A 36 13.39 -38.80 4.91
CA ASN A 36 12.52 -38.56 6.05
C ASN A 36 13.37 -38.48 7.33
N GLU A 37 13.80 -37.27 7.66
CA GLU A 37 14.56 -37.01 8.88
C GLU A 37 13.70 -36.44 10.00
N THR A 38 14.11 -36.72 11.23
CA THR A 38 13.58 -36.07 12.42
C THR A 38 14.66 -35.20 13.05
N LEU A 39 14.45 -33.89 13.03
CA LEU A 39 15.36 -32.92 13.64
C LEU A 39 14.63 -32.33 14.85
N ASN A 40 15.18 -32.50 16.05
CA ASN A 40 14.60 -32.03 17.33
C ASN A 40 13.13 -32.43 17.53
N GLY A 41 12.76 -33.69 17.20
CA GLY A 41 11.38 -34.19 17.31
C GLY A 41 10.40 -33.69 16.23
N ILE A 42 10.88 -32.90 15.26
CA ILE A 42 10.07 -32.43 14.13
C ILE A 42 10.29 -33.37 12.95
N LYS A 43 9.20 -33.97 12.48
CA LYS A 43 9.19 -34.80 11.27
C LYS A 43 9.22 -33.92 10.02
N PHE A 44 10.24 -34.13 9.20
CA PHE A 44 10.32 -33.60 7.86
C PHE A 44 9.85 -34.66 6.85
N LYS A 45 9.16 -34.23 5.80
CA LYS A 45 8.73 -35.14 4.72
C LYS A 45 9.56 -34.87 3.48
N ILE A 46 9.78 -35.92 2.69
CA ILE A 46 10.47 -35.86 1.41
C ILE A 46 9.84 -34.81 0.49
N ASP A 47 10.69 -34.10 -0.26
CA ASP A 47 10.35 -33.08 -1.26
C ASP A 47 9.67 -31.82 -0.70
N GLN A 48 9.78 -31.60 0.62
CA GLN A 48 9.40 -30.32 1.25
C GLN A 48 10.55 -29.32 1.24
N SER A 49 10.24 -28.02 1.15
CA SER A 49 11.23 -26.94 1.31
C SER A 49 11.73 -26.87 2.75
N LEU A 50 13.06 -26.95 2.92
CA LEU A 50 13.71 -26.95 4.24
C LEU A 50 13.50 -25.62 4.96
N ILE A 51 13.77 -24.49 4.27
CA ILE A 51 13.69 -23.15 4.85
C ILE A 51 12.25 -22.80 5.24
N GLN A 52 11.28 -23.05 4.35
CA GLN A 52 9.87 -22.83 4.64
C GLN A 52 9.41 -23.61 5.88
N ARG A 53 9.81 -24.88 5.99
CA ARG A 53 9.45 -25.71 7.13
C ARG A 53 10.16 -25.28 8.41
N GLY A 54 11.43 -24.88 8.31
CA GLY A 54 12.21 -24.33 9.41
C GLY A 54 11.60 -23.05 9.98
N LEU A 55 11.11 -22.15 9.12
CA LEU A 55 10.39 -20.93 9.51
C LEU A 55 9.04 -21.26 10.17
N GLU A 56 8.24 -22.16 9.58
CA GLU A 56 6.94 -22.56 10.14
C GLU A 56 7.08 -23.15 11.55
N LYS A 57 8.14 -23.94 11.76
CA LYS A 57 8.44 -24.59 13.04
C LYS A 57 9.26 -23.73 14.00
N LYS A 58 9.56 -22.48 13.64
CA LYS A 58 10.38 -21.55 14.41
C LYS A 58 11.78 -22.10 14.75
N LEU A 59 12.29 -23.01 13.92
CA LEU A 59 13.70 -23.43 13.97
C LEU A 59 14.59 -22.35 13.36
N ILE A 60 14.09 -21.69 12.31
CA ILE A 60 14.70 -20.51 11.71
C ILE A 60 13.87 -19.31 12.14
N SER A 61 14.51 -18.29 12.70
CA SER A 61 13.84 -17.05 13.10
C SER A 61 13.49 -16.19 11.87
N GLN A 62 14.50 -15.88 11.06
CA GLN A 62 14.37 -15.01 9.89
C GLN A 62 15.53 -15.23 8.90
N VAL A 63 15.28 -14.93 7.63
CA VAL A 63 16.29 -14.92 6.56
C VAL A 63 16.31 -13.52 5.97
N ILE A 64 17.38 -12.76 6.21
CA ILE A 64 17.49 -11.35 5.85
C ILE A 64 18.81 -11.12 5.08
N PRO A 65 18.79 -10.38 3.96
CA PRO A 65 20.02 -10.00 3.26
C PRO A 65 20.86 -9.00 4.06
N LEU A 66 22.18 -9.09 3.95
CA LEU A 66 23.10 -8.13 4.58
C LEU A 66 23.23 -6.85 3.73
N HIS A 67 23.26 -5.70 4.40
CA HIS A 67 23.49 -4.42 3.74
C HIS A 67 24.97 -4.20 3.40
N ASN A 68 25.25 -3.78 2.17
CA ASN A 68 26.55 -3.19 1.83
C ASN A 68 26.55 -1.71 2.27
N LYS A 69 27.40 -1.36 3.24
CA LYS A 69 27.47 -0.02 3.85
C LYS A 69 28.00 1.03 2.88
N GLU A 70 28.95 0.68 2.02
CA GLU A 70 29.58 1.62 1.09
C GLU A 70 28.59 2.09 0.02
N GLN A 71 27.90 1.14 -0.63
CA GLN A 71 26.86 1.43 -1.62
C GLN A 71 25.69 2.22 -0.99
N LEU A 72 25.32 1.88 0.25
CA LEU A 72 24.25 2.59 0.96
C LEU A 72 24.62 4.03 1.29
N ASN A 73 25.86 4.28 1.72
CA ASN A 73 26.34 5.63 1.99
C ASN A 73 26.40 6.46 0.71
N HIS A 74 26.89 5.89 -0.39
CA HIS A 74 26.87 6.54 -1.69
C HIS A 74 25.45 6.91 -2.12
N LEU A 75 24.50 5.97 -2.01
CA LEU A 75 23.10 6.22 -2.33
C LEU A 75 22.49 7.29 -1.42
N ARG A 76 22.83 7.31 -0.13
CA ARG A 76 22.38 8.34 0.81
C ARG A 76 22.84 9.73 0.37
N GLU A 77 24.10 9.86 -0.04
CA GLU A 77 24.70 11.10 -0.52
C GLU A 77 24.11 11.59 -1.84
N THR A 78 23.86 10.70 -2.80
CA THR A 78 23.32 11.09 -4.12
C THR A 78 21.82 11.35 -4.07
N TRP A 79 21.07 10.61 -3.25
CA TRP A 79 19.61 10.64 -3.26
C TRP A 79 18.98 11.45 -2.12
N VAL A 80 19.32 11.17 -0.86
CA VAL A 80 18.54 11.63 0.32
C VAL A 80 19.10 12.92 0.93
N TRP A 81 20.34 13.29 0.60
CA TRP A 81 20.95 14.50 1.15
C TRP A 81 20.17 15.77 0.76
N PRO A 82 19.93 16.71 1.71
CA PRO A 82 19.13 17.92 1.46
C PRO A 82 19.60 18.77 0.27
N LYS A 83 20.87 18.71 -0.08
CA LYS A 83 21.45 19.41 -1.25
C LYS A 83 20.89 18.90 -2.60
N ASN A 84 20.28 17.72 -2.63
CA ASN A 84 19.82 17.04 -3.85
C ASN A 84 18.29 16.98 -3.99
N ILE A 85 17.52 17.73 -3.18
CA ILE A 85 16.04 17.69 -3.18
C ILE A 85 15.44 17.98 -4.57
N PHE A 86 16.03 18.90 -5.33
CA PHE A 86 15.57 19.27 -6.67
C PHE A 86 16.19 18.42 -7.80
N LYS A 87 17.13 17.52 -7.50
CA LYS A 87 17.72 16.64 -8.50
C LYS A 87 16.77 15.48 -8.83
N ALA A 88 16.90 14.95 -10.04
CA ALA A 88 16.23 13.72 -10.41
C ALA A 88 16.72 12.56 -9.51
N GLN A 89 15.79 11.70 -9.09
CA GLN A 89 16.13 10.56 -8.23
C GLN A 89 16.98 9.53 -9.02
N PRO A 90 18.02 8.95 -8.41
CA PRO A 90 18.86 7.94 -9.07
C PRO A 90 18.17 6.56 -9.08
N ILE A 91 17.17 6.40 -9.95
CA ILE A 91 16.34 5.18 -10.00
C ILE A 91 17.16 3.92 -10.32
N VAL A 92 18.19 4.04 -11.15
CA VAL A 92 19.05 2.90 -11.53
C VAL A 92 19.81 2.37 -10.31
N ASP A 93 20.38 3.25 -9.49
CA ASP A 93 21.13 2.87 -8.29
C ASP A 93 20.20 2.27 -7.22
N ILE A 94 19.01 2.86 -7.06
CA ILE A 94 17.96 2.32 -6.19
C ILE A 94 17.58 0.90 -6.65
N ARG A 95 17.44 0.67 -7.96
CA ARG A 95 17.13 -0.65 -8.53
C ARG A 95 18.25 -1.65 -8.28
N GLN A 96 19.51 -1.27 -8.50
CA GLN A 96 20.65 -2.16 -8.30
C GLN A 96 20.85 -2.56 -6.83
N TYR A 97 20.49 -1.68 -5.89
CA TYR A 97 20.64 -1.94 -4.46
C TYR A 97 19.42 -2.61 -3.82
N PHE A 98 18.20 -2.10 -4.08
CA PHE A 98 16.97 -2.55 -3.43
C PHE A 98 16.09 -3.46 -4.31
N GLY A 99 16.37 -3.50 -5.61
CA GLY A 99 15.63 -4.32 -6.57
C GLY A 99 14.46 -3.59 -7.22
N VAL A 100 13.87 -4.28 -8.20
CA VAL A 100 12.84 -3.73 -9.10
C VAL A 100 11.60 -3.22 -8.35
N LYS A 101 11.11 -3.96 -7.35
CA LYS A 101 9.88 -3.61 -6.62
C LYS A 101 9.98 -2.24 -5.91
N ILE A 102 11.11 -2.00 -5.24
CA ILE A 102 11.34 -0.75 -4.49
C ILE A 102 11.65 0.39 -5.47
N ALA A 103 12.43 0.13 -6.52
CA ALA A 103 12.69 1.13 -7.57
C ALA A 103 11.41 1.57 -8.29
N LEU A 104 10.48 0.64 -8.58
CA LEU A 104 9.20 0.97 -9.20
C LEU A 104 8.36 1.91 -8.31
N TYR A 105 8.36 1.69 -7.00
CA TYR A 105 7.70 2.57 -6.05
C TYR A 105 8.25 4.00 -6.10
N PHE A 106 9.57 4.17 -6.04
CA PHE A 106 10.17 5.51 -6.10
C PHE A 106 10.01 6.17 -7.46
N CYS A 107 10.03 5.39 -8.54
CA CYS A 107 9.72 5.90 -9.87
C CYS A 107 8.27 6.40 -9.96
N TRP A 108 7.31 5.64 -9.42
CA TRP A 108 5.90 6.05 -9.32
C TRP A 108 5.75 7.32 -8.49
N LEU A 109 6.40 7.38 -7.33
CA LEU A 109 6.36 8.53 -6.44
C LEU A 109 6.87 9.80 -7.16
N SER A 110 8.05 9.73 -7.79
CA SER A 110 8.62 10.86 -8.52
C SER A 110 7.72 11.30 -9.69
N PHE A 111 7.16 10.34 -10.44
CA PHE A 111 6.24 10.61 -11.53
C PHE A 111 4.95 11.29 -11.03
N TYR A 112 4.38 10.80 -9.93
CA TYR A 112 3.18 11.35 -9.32
C TYR A 112 3.41 12.76 -8.77
N THR A 113 4.51 13.00 -8.06
CA THR A 113 4.86 14.32 -7.53
C THR A 113 5.00 15.36 -8.65
N ARG A 114 5.67 15.01 -9.76
CA ARG A 114 5.78 15.90 -10.92
C ARG A 114 4.43 16.13 -11.61
N ALA A 115 3.60 15.10 -11.72
CA ALA A 115 2.27 15.21 -12.32
C ALA A 115 1.33 16.11 -11.49
N LEU A 116 1.44 16.08 -10.15
CA LEU A 116 0.66 16.92 -9.23
C LEU A 116 0.99 18.41 -9.33
N CYS A 117 2.14 18.79 -9.87
CA CYS A 117 2.47 20.20 -10.11
C CYS A 117 1.44 20.87 -11.02
N LEU A 118 0.86 20.14 -11.99
CA LEU A 118 -0.16 20.70 -12.90
C LEU A 118 -1.45 21.10 -12.14
N PRO A 119 -2.12 20.19 -11.38
CA PRO A 119 -3.24 20.54 -10.49
C PRO A 119 -2.93 21.61 -9.46
N ALA A 120 -1.72 21.59 -8.89
CA ALA A 120 -1.32 22.62 -7.95
C ALA A 120 -1.34 24.01 -8.60
N LEU A 121 -0.73 24.14 -9.79
CA LEU A 121 -0.63 25.42 -10.49
C LEU A 121 -2.00 25.98 -10.92
N TYR A 122 -2.83 25.20 -11.63
CA TYR A 122 -4.15 25.72 -12.03
C TYR A 122 -5.11 25.81 -10.85
N GLY A 123 -4.97 24.96 -9.83
CA GLY A 123 -5.76 25.02 -8.61
C GLY A 123 -5.49 26.31 -7.82
N THR A 124 -4.22 26.67 -7.64
CA THR A 124 -3.84 27.96 -7.02
C THR A 124 -4.29 29.15 -7.86
N TYR A 125 -4.19 29.07 -9.19
CA TYR A 125 -4.71 30.09 -10.09
C TYR A 125 -6.21 30.32 -9.88
N ILE A 126 -7.01 29.26 -9.91
CA ILE A 126 -8.47 29.35 -9.72
C ILE A 126 -8.82 29.85 -8.32
N TRP A 127 -8.11 29.37 -7.29
CA TRP A 127 -8.31 29.83 -5.91
C TRP A 127 -8.06 31.33 -5.76
N TYR A 128 -7.04 31.88 -6.43
CA TYR A 128 -6.72 33.31 -6.39
C TYR A 128 -7.82 34.20 -6.97
N TYR A 129 -8.51 33.76 -8.03
CA TYR A 129 -9.60 34.50 -8.67
C TYR A 129 -10.98 34.22 -8.07
N SER A 130 -11.09 33.22 -7.19
CA SER A 130 -12.37 32.88 -6.58
C SER A 130 -12.84 33.96 -5.61
N GLY A 131 -14.15 34.24 -5.59
CA GLY A 131 -14.76 35.25 -4.72
C GLY A 131 -14.80 36.67 -5.29
N GLN A 132 -14.40 36.88 -6.55
CA GLN A 132 -14.59 38.17 -7.24
C GLN A 132 -16.02 38.38 -7.75
N SER A 133 -16.65 37.34 -8.32
CA SER A 133 -18.06 37.38 -8.73
C SER A 133 -18.64 35.97 -8.83
N GLN A 134 -19.94 35.85 -8.53
CA GLN A 134 -20.63 34.55 -8.53
C GLN A 134 -20.64 33.89 -9.91
N GLU A 135 -20.80 34.67 -10.99
CA GLU A 135 -20.75 34.14 -12.37
C GLU A 135 -19.36 33.62 -12.76
N LEU A 136 -18.29 34.27 -12.27
CA LEU A 136 -16.92 33.79 -12.51
C LEU A 136 -16.67 32.52 -11.71
N ASP A 137 -17.10 32.45 -10.46
CA ASP A 137 -16.95 31.26 -9.62
C ASP A 137 -17.63 30.03 -10.26
N ASP A 138 -18.88 30.16 -10.72
CA ASP A 138 -19.60 29.07 -11.38
C ASP A 138 -18.86 28.56 -12.63
N LYS A 139 -18.35 29.48 -13.46
CA LYS A 139 -17.54 29.14 -14.65
C LYS A 139 -16.22 28.46 -14.26
N LEU A 140 -15.53 29.00 -13.26
CA LEU A 140 -14.25 28.47 -12.77
C LEU A 140 -14.40 27.06 -12.18
N PHE A 141 -15.49 26.77 -11.46
CA PHE A 141 -15.75 25.43 -10.94
C PHE A 141 -15.95 24.39 -12.05
N ILE A 142 -16.71 24.72 -13.10
CA ILE A 142 -16.90 23.83 -14.25
C ILE A 142 -15.56 23.53 -14.92
N ILE A 143 -14.76 24.57 -15.18
CA ILE A 143 -13.43 24.44 -15.78
C ILE A 143 -12.52 23.60 -14.88
N HIS A 144 -12.52 23.84 -13.56
CA HIS A 144 -11.73 23.09 -12.60
C HIS A 144 -12.07 21.58 -12.62
N SER A 145 -13.35 21.23 -12.60
CA SER A 145 -13.81 19.84 -12.64
C SER A 145 -13.39 19.13 -13.93
N LEU A 146 -13.51 19.80 -15.08
CA LEU A 146 -13.09 19.22 -16.37
C LEU A 146 -11.57 19.00 -16.42
N LEU A 147 -10.78 19.99 -15.99
CA LEU A 147 -9.32 19.87 -15.93
C LEU A 147 -8.88 18.73 -15.01
N ASN A 148 -9.52 18.56 -13.84
CA ASN A 148 -9.22 17.45 -12.92
C ASN A 148 -9.51 16.08 -13.55
N ILE A 149 -10.62 15.92 -14.27
CA ILE A 149 -10.97 14.66 -14.94
C ILE A 149 -9.97 14.32 -16.05
N ILE A 150 -9.63 15.33 -16.87
CA ILE A 150 -8.64 15.19 -17.95
C ILE A 150 -7.27 14.83 -17.36
N TRP A 151 -6.83 15.55 -16.32
CA TRP A 151 -5.57 15.29 -15.65
C TRP A 151 -5.53 13.89 -15.04
N ALA A 152 -6.56 13.47 -14.30
CA ALA A 152 -6.60 12.17 -13.64
C ALA A 152 -6.54 11.02 -14.66
N THR A 153 -7.28 11.16 -15.76
CA THR A 153 -7.29 10.18 -16.85
C THR A 153 -5.95 10.15 -17.58
N GLY A 154 -5.41 11.32 -17.91
CA GLY A 154 -4.10 11.47 -18.55
C GLY A 154 -2.98 10.86 -17.70
N PHE A 155 -2.97 11.17 -16.39
CA PHE A 155 -2.01 10.62 -15.43
C PHE A 155 -1.99 9.09 -15.46
N LEU A 156 -3.16 8.43 -15.36
CA LEU A 156 -3.24 6.97 -15.38
C LEU A 156 -2.74 6.38 -16.70
N ILE A 157 -3.06 7.00 -17.84
CA ILE A 157 -2.60 6.55 -19.16
C ILE A 157 -1.08 6.67 -19.27
N PHE A 158 -0.51 7.83 -18.90
CA PHE A 158 0.93 8.05 -18.98
C PHE A 158 1.70 7.17 -18.00
N TRP A 159 1.20 6.97 -16.79
CA TRP A 159 1.81 6.06 -15.84
C TRP A 159 1.82 4.62 -16.36
N ARG A 160 0.69 4.13 -16.90
CA ARG A 160 0.62 2.79 -17.49
C ARG A 160 1.63 2.61 -18.62
N ARG A 161 1.81 3.63 -19.47
CA ARG A 161 2.82 3.61 -20.54
C ARG A 161 4.24 3.59 -19.96
N ARG A 162 4.54 4.45 -18.98
CA ARG A 162 5.86 4.52 -18.34
C ARG A 162 6.19 3.22 -17.60
N GLN A 163 5.21 2.61 -16.94
CA GLN A 163 5.38 1.32 -16.28
C GLN A 163 5.75 0.21 -17.27
N ALA A 164 5.14 0.18 -18.46
CA ALA A 164 5.48 -0.79 -19.50
C ALA A 164 6.90 -0.58 -20.05
N GLU A 165 7.30 0.68 -20.28
CA GLU A 165 8.66 1.04 -20.69
C GLU A 165 9.70 0.58 -19.66
N LEU A 166 9.46 0.83 -18.37
CA LEU A 166 10.35 0.39 -17.29
C LEU A 166 10.38 -1.13 -17.18
N ALA A 167 9.25 -1.81 -17.33
CA ALA A 167 9.19 -3.26 -17.29
C ALA A 167 10.00 -3.90 -18.42
N TYR A 168 9.97 -3.28 -19.61
CA TYR A 168 10.80 -3.67 -20.76
C TYR A 168 12.29 -3.37 -20.51
N GLU A 169 12.64 -2.14 -20.12
CA GLU A 169 14.02 -1.72 -19.82
C GLU A 169 14.67 -2.59 -18.74
N TRP A 170 13.87 -3.03 -17.77
CA TRP A 170 14.33 -3.85 -16.65
C TRP A 170 14.24 -5.35 -16.92
N ASN A 171 13.86 -5.77 -18.13
CA ASN A 171 13.69 -7.17 -18.53
C ASN A 171 12.78 -7.98 -17.57
N THR A 172 11.72 -7.33 -17.07
CA THR A 172 10.76 -7.95 -16.14
C THR A 172 9.39 -8.23 -16.77
N LEU A 173 9.22 -7.92 -18.07
CA LEU A 173 7.96 -8.06 -18.79
C LEU A 173 7.48 -9.53 -18.88
N ASP A 174 8.38 -10.44 -19.26
CA ASP A 174 8.08 -11.84 -19.59
C ASP A 174 8.55 -12.83 -18.51
N MET A 175 8.73 -12.35 -17.29
CA MET A 175 9.11 -13.22 -16.16
C MET A 175 7.91 -14.06 -15.73
N GLU A 176 7.57 -15.10 -16.50
CA GLU A 176 6.73 -16.23 -16.07
C GLU A 176 7.50 -17.11 -15.07
N GLN A 177 8.02 -16.50 -14.01
CA GLN A 177 8.58 -17.28 -12.93
C GLN A 177 7.44 -17.96 -12.19
N LEU A 178 7.42 -19.30 -12.23
CA LEU A 178 6.64 -20.10 -11.30
C LEU A 178 7.06 -19.72 -9.89
N GLU A 179 6.37 -18.75 -9.29
CA GLU A 179 6.66 -18.29 -7.94
C GLU A 179 6.57 -19.48 -6.97
N ASP A 180 7.56 -19.59 -6.09
CA ASP A 180 7.54 -20.59 -5.04
C ASP A 180 6.32 -20.41 -4.14
N THR A 181 5.86 -21.53 -3.57
CA THR A 181 4.75 -21.49 -2.62
C THR A 181 5.16 -20.71 -1.37
N ARG A 182 4.28 -19.82 -0.90
CA ARG A 182 4.48 -19.04 0.32
C ARG A 182 4.74 -19.95 1.52
N ALA A 183 5.66 -19.54 2.39
CA ALA A 183 6.09 -20.34 3.54
C ALA A 183 4.93 -20.80 4.45
N THR A 184 3.95 -19.92 4.66
CA THR A 184 2.79 -20.13 5.54
C THR A 184 1.60 -20.79 4.85
N TYR A 185 1.71 -21.14 3.56
CA TYR A 185 0.65 -21.81 2.81
C TYR A 185 0.46 -23.26 3.28
N LYS A 186 -0.78 -23.62 3.61
CA LYS A 186 -1.15 -24.93 4.17
C LYS A 186 -1.98 -25.73 3.19
N GLY A 187 -1.76 -27.03 3.09
CA GLY A 187 -2.53 -27.88 2.19
C GLY A 187 -2.22 -29.35 2.35
N GLN A 188 -3.00 -30.19 1.68
CA GLN A 188 -2.70 -31.61 1.57
C GLN A 188 -1.57 -31.77 0.56
N LEU A 189 -0.54 -32.55 0.90
CA LEU A 189 0.56 -32.81 -0.03
C LEU A 189 0.03 -33.63 -1.21
N ARG A 190 0.15 -33.07 -2.41
CA ARG A 190 -0.23 -33.71 -3.66
C ARG A 190 0.86 -33.49 -4.69
N ARG A 191 1.04 -34.45 -5.59
CA ARG A 191 1.91 -34.30 -6.75
C ARG A 191 1.30 -33.29 -7.72
N SER A 192 2.06 -32.24 -8.03
CA SER A 192 1.65 -31.21 -8.97
C SER A 192 1.58 -31.77 -10.40
N PRO A 193 0.49 -31.54 -11.16
CA PRO A 193 0.39 -32.02 -12.54
C PRO A 193 1.34 -31.29 -13.51
N VAL A 194 1.83 -30.11 -13.14
CA VAL A 194 2.71 -29.28 -13.98
C VAL A 194 4.18 -29.54 -13.67
N THR A 195 4.54 -29.47 -12.38
CA THR A 195 5.94 -29.56 -11.95
C THR A 195 6.36 -30.97 -11.54
N ASN A 196 5.41 -31.90 -11.43
CA ASN A 196 5.61 -33.28 -11.00
C ASN A 196 6.21 -33.46 -9.58
N LYS A 197 6.40 -32.37 -8.84
CA LYS A 197 6.91 -32.29 -7.46
C LYS A 197 5.77 -32.35 -6.45
N TYR A 198 6.06 -32.80 -5.23
CA TYR A 198 5.10 -32.75 -4.12
C TYR A 198 4.99 -31.31 -3.61
N ALA A 199 3.76 -30.78 -3.64
CA ALA A 199 3.47 -29.46 -3.12
C ALA A 199 2.17 -29.51 -2.28
N PRO A 200 2.02 -28.64 -1.27
CA PRO A 200 0.75 -28.47 -0.60
C PRO A 200 -0.31 -28.01 -1.61
N TYR A 201 -1.49 -28.62 -1.57
CA TYR A 201 -2.64 -28.26 -2.39
C TYR A 201 -3.84 -27.91 -1.50
N TYR A 202 -4.45 -26.76 -1.77
CA TYR A 202 -5.66 -26.30 -1.10
C TYR A 202 -6.77 -26.08 -2.15
N PRO A 203 -7.94 -26.74 -2.03
CA PRO A 203 -9.01 -26.63 -3.01
C PRO A 203 -9.54 -25.20 -3.15
N ALA A 204 -9.67 -24.71 -4.39
CA ALA A 204 -10.14 -23.36 -4.67
C ALA A 204 -11.57 -23.10 -4.18
N TRP A 205 -12.46 -24.09 -4.25
CA TRP A 205 -13.85 -23.96 -3.78
C TRP A 205 -13.93 -23.72 -2.27
N LYS A 206 -13.07 -24.35 -1.46
CA LYS A 206 -13.00 -24.12 -0.01
C LYS A 206 -12.61 -22.68 0.29
N ARG A 207 -11.65 -22.16 -0.47
CA ARG A 207 -11.21 -20.76 -0.36
C ARG A 207 -12.33 -19.80 -0.77
N LEU A 208 -13.04 -20.09 -1.86
CA LEU A 208 -14.16 -19.27 -2.32
C LEU A 208 -15.29 -19.24 -1.27
N LEU A 209 -15.62 -20.39 -0.70
CA LEU A 209 -16.62 -20.50 0.36
C LEU A 209 -16.22 -19.68 1.59
N PHE A 210 -14.97 -19.81 2.05
CA PHE A 210 -14.45 -19.00 3.16
C PHE A 210 -14.51 -17.50 2.84
N ARG A 211 -14.12 -17.10 1.62
CA ARG A 211 -14.19 -15.71 1.19
C ARG A 211 -15.62 -15.17 1.22
N LEU A 212 -16.58 -15.93 0.70
CA LEU A 212 -17.97 -15.49 0.58
C LEU A 212 -18.71 -15.50 1.92
N LEU A 213 -18.49 -16.51 2.77
CA LEU A 213 -19.22 -16.66 4.03
C LEU A 213 -18.56 -15.98 5.23
N VAL A 214 -17.23 -15.76 5.20
CA VAL A 214 -16.49 -15.20 6.34
C VAL A 214 -15.90 -13.86 5.98
N THR A 215 -15.06 -13.79 4.94
CA THR A 215 -14.34 -12.56 4.62
C THR A 215 -15.28 -11.41 4.24
N MET A 216 -16.15 -11.61 3.24
CA MET A 216 -17.01 -10.52 2.75
C MET A 216 -17.97 -10.01 3.85
N PRO A 217 -18.69 -10.87 4.60
CA PRO A 217 -19.56 -10.40 5.67
C PRO A 217 -18.80 -9.69 6.79
N MET A 218 -17.61 -10.17 7.18
CA MET A 218 -16.79 -9.53 8.21
C MET A 218 -16.30 -8.14 7.76
N LEU A 219 -15.88 -7.99 6.50
CA LEU A 219 -15.50 -6.70 5.93
C LEU A 219 -16.69 -5.74 5.87
N ILE A 220 -17.84 -6.20 5.39
CA ILE A 220 -19.07 -5.39 5.34
C ILE A 220 -19.51 -4.97 6.74
N PHE A 221 -19.49 -5.89 7.71
CA PHE A 221 -19.81 -5.59 9.11
C PHE A 221 -18.89 -4.52 9.68
N ASN A 222 -17.57 -4.65 9.46
CA ASN A 222 -16.61 -3.65 9.90
C ASN A 222 -16.86 -2.27 9.25
N LEU A 223 -17.13 -2.25 7.94
CA LEU A 223 -17.45 -1.02 7.21
C LEU A 223 -18.71 -0.33 7.74
N VAL A 224 -19.78 -1.11 7.98
CA VAL A 224 -21.04 -0.59 8.54
C VAL A 224 -20.82 -0.08 9.96
N LEU A 225 -20.05 -0.80 10.79
CA LEU A 225 -19.73 -0.40 12.15
C LEU A 225 -18.97 0.94 12.19
N VAL A 226 -17.92 1.10 11.39
CA VAL A 226 -17.17 2.36 11.29
C VAL A 226 -18.07 3.50 10.83
N SER A 227 -18.90 3.24 9.80
CA SER A 227 -19.84 4.22 9.28
C SER A 227 -20.84 4.68 10.33
N PHE A 228 -21.37 3.73 11.10
CA PHE A 228 -22.31 4.00 12.19
C PHE A 228 -21.66 4.82 13.31
N CYS A 229 -20.44 4.49 13.73
CA CYS A 229 -19.69 5.26 14.72
C CYS A 229 -19.45 6.72 14.27
N ILE A 230 -19.05 6.92 13.02
CA ILE A 230 -18.84 8.27 12.45
C ILE A 230 -20.15 9.06 12.48
N LEU A 231 -21.28 8.44 12.07
CA LEU A 231 -22.59 9.09 12.11
C LEU A 231 -23.02 9.47 13.53
N ILE A 232 -22.78 8.62 14.53
CA ILE A 232 -23.05 8.94 15.94
C ILE A 232 -22.24 10.17 16.38
N ILE A 233 -20.95 10.21 16.06
CA ILE A 233 -20.08 11.34 16.42
C ILE A 233 -20.59 12.63 15.77
N PHE A 234 -21.06 12.58 14.51
CA PHE A 234 -21.67 13.74 13.88
C PHE A 234 -23.00 14.18 14.49
N ARG A 235 -23.86 13.23 14.88
CA ARG A 235 -25.10 13.55 15.62
C ARG A 235 -24.78 14.21 16.96
N PHE A 236 -23.76 13.71 17.66
CA PHE A 236 -23.27 14.27 18.90
C PHE A 236 -22.70 15.69 18.71
N GLN A 237 -21.91 15.90 17.65
CA GLN A 237 -21.39 17.21 17.29
C GLN A 237 -22.52 18.22 17.03
N ALA A 238 -23.55 17.83 16.26
CA ALA A 238 -24.70 18.68 15.99
C ALA A 238 -25.51 19.02 17.25
N TRP A 239 -25.59 18.08 18.20
CA TRP A 239 -26.22 18.32 19.49
C TRP A 239 -25.44 19.33 20.34
N ILE A 240 -24.11 19.21 20.42
CA ILE A 240 -23.25 20.18 21.12
C ILE A 240 -23.42 21.57 20.49
N ASP A 241 -23.35 21.66 19.16
CA ASP A 241 -23.52 22.94 18.44
C ASP A 241 -24.88 23.59 18.76
N ARG A 242 -25.93 22.79 18.90
CA ARG A 242 -27.27 23.29 19.26
C ARG A 242 -27.32 23.78 20.70
N GLN A 243 -26.75 23.04 21.64
CA GLN A 243 -26.74 23.45 23.05
C GLN A 243 -25.90 24.71 23.30
N LEU A 244 -24.81 24.87 22.56
CA LEU A 244 -23.99 26.08 22.61
C LEU A 244 -24.76 27.32 22.11
N LYS A 245 -25.56 27.17 21.04
CA LYS A 245 -26.43 28.24 20.53
C LYS A 245 -27.54 28.63 21.51
N LEU A 246 -28.02 27.67 22.30
CA LEU A 246 -29.07 27.89 23.31
C LEU A 246 -28.52 28.46 24.63
N GLY A 247 -27.21 28.68 24.76
CA GLY A 247 -26.60 29.32 25.94
C GLY A 247 -26.59 28.46 27.22
N HIS A 248 -26.92 27.17 27.13
CA HIS A 248 -26.98 26.27 28.29
C HIS A 248 -25.60 25.74 28.73
N LEU A 249 -24.60 25.80 27.85
CA LEU A 249 -23.23 25.40 28.13
C LEU A 249 -22.34 26.64 28.29
N PRO A 250 -21.49 26.72 29.34
CA PRO A 250 -20.58 27.84 29.53
C PRO A 250 -19.64 27.97 28.34
N SER A 251 -19.34 29.21 27.96
CA SER A 251 -18.47 29.58 26.84
C SER A 251 -16.98 29.32 27.11
N LEU A 252 -16.63 28.16 27.67
CA LEU A 252 -15.33 27.52 27.41
C LEU A 252 -15.31 27.08 25.91
N MET A 253 -15.52 28.06 25.04
CA MET A 253 -16.14 28.02 23.72
C MET A 253 -15.29 27.24 22.72
N SER A 254 -14.00 27.10 23.01
CA SER A 254 -13.06 26.38 22.18
C SER A 254 -12.99 24.88 22.51
N LEU A 255 -13.03 24.51 23.80
CA LEU A 255 -12.81 23.11 24.19
C LEU A 255 -14.02 22.23 23.86
N THR A 256 -15.23 22.73 24.10
CA THR A 256 -16.48 21.99 23.83
C THR A 256 -16.72 21.78 22.34
N GLN A 257 -16.31 22.73 21.48
CA GLN A 257 -16.37 22.60 20.03
C GLN A 257 -15.28 21.69 19.44
N LEU A 258 -14.12 21.60 20.10
CA LEU A 258 -12.99 20.79 19.65
C LEU A 258 -13.18 19.30 20.01
N LEU A 259 -13.89 19.00 21.10
CA LEU A 259 -14.04 17.64 21.63
C LEU A 259 -14.61 16.63 20.61
N PRO A 260 -15.70 16.90 19.86
CA PRO A 260 -16.18 15.97 18.83
C PRO A 260 -15.18 15.75 17.69
N LYS A 261 -14.41 16.79 17.32
CA LYS A 261 -13.38 16.70 16.27
C LYS A 261 -12.22 15.80 16.72
N ILE A 262 -11.78 15.92 17.97
CA ILE A 262 -10.77 15.03 18.57
C ILE A 262 -11.29 13.60 18.65
N LEU A 263 -12.53 13.40 19.12
CA LEU A 263 -13.14 12.06 19.19
C LEU A 263 -13.23 11.42 17.80
N LEU A 264 -13.60 12.18 16.77
CA LEU A 264 -13.62 11.69 15.39
C LEU A 264 -12.23 11.24 14.93
N ALA A 265 -11.19 12.05 15.16
CA ALA A 265 -9.82 11.72 14.78
C ALA A 265 -9.28 10.49 15.54
N LEU A 266 -9.59 10.37 16.84
CA LEU A 266 -9.18 9.24 17.66
C LEU A 266 -9.87 7.95 17.22
N VAL A 267 -11.20 7.99 17.05
CA VAL A 267 -12.00 6.82 16.63
C VAL A 267 -11.57 6.34 15.25
N THR A 268 -11.42 7.24 14.27
CA THR A 268 -10.99 6.87 12.92
C THR A 268 -9.57 6.30 12.89
N THR A 269 -8.65 6.78 13.73
CA THR A 269 -7.29 6.24 13.87
C THR A 269 -7.27 4.86 14.53
N VAL A 270 -8.06 4.64 15.58
CA VAL A 270 -8.18 3.32 16.23
C VAL A 270 -8.78 2.30 15.28
N PHE A 271 -9.87 2.65 14.59
CA PHE A 271 -10.46 1.77 13.58
C PHE A 271 -9.50 1.48 12.43
N ASP A 272 -8.62 2.43 12.09
CA ASP A 272 -7.60 2.25 11.06
C ASP A 272 -6.67 1.06 11.35
N ASP A 273 -6.16 1.01 12.57
CA ASP A 273 -5.31 -0.06 13.05
C ASP A 273 -6.07 -1.38 13.22
N VAL A 274 -7.31 -1.33 13.71
CA VAL A 274 -8.18 -2.51 13.85
C VAL A 274 -8.45 -3.17 12.50
N TYR A 275 -8.89 -2.42 11.47
CA TYR A 275 -9.17 -3.04 10.17
C TYR A 275 -7.90 -3.57 9.52
N LYS A 276 -6.74 -2.91 9.68
CA LYS A 276 -5.45 -3.42 9.18
C LYS A 276 -5.10 -4.76 9.81
N ARG A 277 -5.37 -4.95 11.11
CA ARG A 277 -5.22 -6.24 11.78
C ARG A 277 -6.21 -7.28 11.25
N VAL A 278 -7.48 -6.92 11.11
CA VAL A 278 -8.53 -7.82 10.60
C VAL A 278 -8.25 -8.25 9.16
N CYS A 279 -7.86 -7.34 8.26
CA CYS A 279 -7.54 -7.64 6.86
C CYS A 279 -6.35 -8.59 6.73
N ARG A 280 -5.29 -8.37 7.52
CA ARG A 280 -4.13 -9.28 7.58
C ARG A 280 -4.55 -10.66 8.04
N TRP A 281 -5.27 -10.73 9.16
CA TRP A 281 -5.76 -12.00 9.71
C TRP A 281 -6.67 -12.75 8.73
N LEU A 282 -7.63 -12.08 8.08
CA LEU A 282 -8.52 -12.68 7.09
C LEU A 282 -7.74 -13.22 5.88
N THR A 283 -6.79 -12.44 5.35
CA THR A 283 -6.03 -12.84 4.17
C THR A 283 -5.09 -14.02 4.48
N ASP A 284 -4.51 -14.07 5.68
CA ASP A 284 -3.74 -15.23 6.13
C ASP A 284 -4.60 -16.49 6.25
N LYS A 285 -5.86 -16.36 6.68
CA LYS A 285 -6.82 -17.48 6.77
C LYS A 285 -7.35 -17.94 5.42
N GLU A 286 -7.45 -17.04 4.43
CA GLU A 286 -7.82 -17.39 3.05
C GLU A 286 -6.79 -18.28 2.34
N ASN A 287 -5.57 -18.36 2.88
CA ASN A 287 -4.56 -19.34 2.52
C ASN A 287 -4.22 -19.32 1.01
N TYR A 288 -3.68 -18.19 0.56
CA TYR A 288 -3.15 -18.05 -0.80
C TYR A 288 -1.83 -18.78 -0.99
N ARG A 289 -1.67 -19.36 -2.19
CA ARG A 289 -0.50 -20.17 -2.58
C ARG A 289 0.75 -19.33 -2.79
N GLU A 290 0.62 -18.23 -3.53
CA GLU A 290 1.71 -17.34 -3.94
C GLU A 290 1.73 -16.09 -3.07
N GLN A 291 2.93 -15.56 -2.82
CA GLN A 291 3.10 -14.32 -2.05
C GLN A 291 2.50 -13.12 -2.79
N ARG A 292 2.67 -13.01 -4.11
CA ARG A 292 2.09 -11.92 -4.90
C ARG A 292 0.57 -11.91 -4.83
N THR A 293 -0.07 -13.06 -5.02
CA THR A 293 -1.53 -13.18 -4.96
C THR A 293 -2.06 -12.89 -3.55
N HIS A 294 -1.36 -13.36 -2.51
CA HIS A 294 -1.66 -13.01 -1.12
C HIS A 294 -1.63 -11.49 -0.91
N ASP A 295 -0.54 -10.84 -1.31
CA ASP A 295 -0.33 -9.41 -1.06
C ASP A 295 -1.31 -8.55 -1.86
N ASN A 296 -1.58 -8.89 -3.12
CA ASN A 296 -2.59 -8.20 -3.94
C ASN A 296 -3.98 -8.25 -3.28
N GLN A 297 -4.36 -9.41 -2.74
CA GLN A 297 -5.66 -9.59 -2.09
C GLN A 297 -5.72 -8.90 -0.73
N MET A 298 -4.60 -8.84 -0.01
CA MET A 298 -4.48 -8.04 1.21
C MET A 298 -4.63 -6.55 0.91
N ILE A 299 -3.91 -6.04 -0.10
CA ILE A 299 -3.93 -4.64 -0.54
C ILE A 299 -5.34 -4.26 -0.98
N ALA A 300 -6.01 -5.08 -1.79
CA ALA A 300 -7.37 -4.80 -2.25
C ALA A 300 -8.37 -4.64 -1.08
N LYS A 301 -8.30 -5.53 -0.08
CA LYS A 301 -9.14 -5.43 1.13
C LYS A 301 -8.82 -4.19 1.95
N MET A 302 -7.53 -3.94 2.20
CA MET A 302 -7.09 -2.76 2.94
C MET A 302 -7.50 -1.47 2.24
N PHE A 303 -7.38 -1.40 0.91
CA PHE A 303 -7.78 -0.26 0.10
C PHE A 303 -9.28 0.00 0.22
N ALA A 304 -10.13 -1.03 0.02
CA ALA A 304 -11.57 -0.88 0.13
C ALA A 304 -12.01 -0.34 1.51
N CYS A 305 -11.42 -0.85 2.59
CA CYS A 305 -11.68 -0.36 3.94
C CYS A 305 -11.14 1.07 4.18
N ALA A 306 -9.92 1.35 3.73
CA ALA A 306 -9.29 2.65 3.88
C ALA A 306 -10.04 3.76 3.13
N CYS A 307 -10.61 3.46 1.96
CA CYS A 307 -11.44 4.38 1.19
C CYS A 307 -12.64 4.86 2.01
N VAL A 308 -13.38 3.94 2.64
CA VAL A 308 -14.53 4.32 3.48
C VAL A 308 -14.07 5.13 4.68
N ASN A 309 -13.04 4.69 5.42
CA ASN A 309 -12.55 5.41 6.60
C ASN A 309 -12.07 6.83 6.28
N SER A 310 -11.41 7.03 5.13
CA SER A 310 -10.81 8.30 4.76
C SER A 310 -11.80 9.30 4.14
N TYR A 311 -12.80 8.80 3.40
CA TYR A 311 -13.69 9.67 2.63
C TYR A 311 -15.10 9.77 3.20
N LEU A 312 -15.58 8.83 4.02
CA LEU A 312 -16.97 8.83 4.47
C LEU A 312 -17.35 10.10 5.25
N SER A 313 -16.47 10.61 6.09
CA SER A 313 -16.70 11.86 6.83
C SER A 313 -16.86 13.06 5.89
N VAL A 314 -16.00 13.15 4.87
CA VAL A 314 -16.02 14.19 3.85
C VAL A 314 -17.28 14.08 2.98
N PHE A 315 -17.63 12.87 2.55
CA PHE A 315 -18.88 12.58 1.81
C PHE A 315 -20.11 12.99 2.63
N TYR A 316 -20.14 12.66 3.92
CA TYR A 316 -21.26 13.02 4.79
C TYR A 316 -21.45 14.54 4.88
N ILE A 317 -20.36 15.29 5.07
CA ILE A 317 -20.41 16.74 5.18
C ILE A 317 -20.83 17.39 3.85
N ALA A 318 -20.28 16.91 2.74
CA ALA A 318 -20.57 17.45 1.40
C ALA A 318 -22.03 17.23 0.98
N PHE A 319 -22.54 16.00 1.13
CA PHE A 319 -23.85 15.61 0.58
C PHE A 319 -25.02 15.67 1.56
N PHE A 320 -24.79 15.59 2.87
CA PHE A 320 -25.89 15.62 3.86
C PHE A 320 -25.95 16.91 4.67
N THR A 321 -24.79 17.52 4.96
CA THR A 321 -24.73 18.75 5.77
C THR A 321 -24.65 20.02 4.92
N HIS A 322 -24.25 19.90 3.65
CA HIS A 322 -24.13 21.01 2.67
C HIS A 322 -23.41 22.24 3.22
N THR A 323 -22.41 22.06 4.08
CA THR A 323 -21.69 23.18 4.72
C THR A 323 -20.26 23.26 4.19
N HIS A 324 -20.00 24.20 3.28
CA HIS A 324 -18.69 24.40 2.65
C HIS A 324 -17.56 24.71 3.66
N ILE A 325 -17.85 25.48 4.70
CA ILE A 325 -16.88 25.84 5.74
C ILE A 325 -16.40 24.60 6.51
N ARG A 326 -17.34 23.73 6.92
CA ARG A 326 -17.02 22.48 7.63
C ARG A 326 -16.25 21.51 6.75
N LEU A 327 -16.57 21.50 5.45
CA LEU A 327 -15.86 20.68 4.47
C LEU A 327 -14.40 21.13 4.33
N SER A 328 -14.17 22.43 4.20
CA SER A 328 -12.82 23.03 4.13
C SER A 328 -12.00 22.69 5.37
N ASP A 329 -12.54 22.90 6.57
CA ASP A 329 -11.86 22.58 7.83
C ASP A 329 -11.42 21.11 7.93
N GLN A 330 -12.29 20.19 7.50
CA GLN A 330 -11.98 18.76 7.51
C GLN A 330 -10.93 18.39 6.48
N LEU A 331 -11.00 18.95 5.26
CA LEU A 331 -9.99 18.73 4.23
C LEU A 331 -8.62 19.25 4.69
N ILE A 332 -8.55 20.44 5.27
CA ILE A 332 -7.30 20.99 5.82
C ILE A 332 -6.75 20.08 6.93
N THR A 333 -7.61 19.60 7.83
CA THR A 333 -7.22 18.67 8.89
C THR A 333 -6.63 17.38 8.31
N ILE A 334 -7.27 16.81 7.28
CA ILE A 334 -6.79 15.58 6.63
C ILE A 334 -5.50 15.82 5.84
N PHE A 335 -5.38 16.93 5.10
CA PHE A 335 -4.21 17.15 4.26
C PHE A 335 -3.00 17.67 5.02
N VAL A 336 -3.18 18.47 6.08
CA VAL A 336 -2.06 19.09 6.81
C VAL A 336 -1.75 18.32 8.09
N ILE A 337 -2.75 18.17 8.97
CA ILE A 337 -2.53 17.63 10.32
C ILE A 337 -2.23 16.12 10.26
N LYS A 338 -2.99 15.36 9.45
CA LYS A 338 -2.75 13.91 9.32
C LYS A 338 -1.41 13.62 8.64
N GLN A 339 -1.07 14.34 7.55
CA GLN A 339 0.22 14.15 6.89
C GLN A 339 1.40 14.46 7.82
N PHE A 340 1.30 15.54 8.61
CA PHE A 340 2.31 15.86 9.61
C PHE A 340 2.45 14.74 10.65
N TRP A 341 1.33 14.26 11.20
CA TRP A 341 1.34 13.17 12.19
C TRP A 341 1.94 11.87 11.63
N ASP A 342 1.61 11.53 10.38
CA ASP A 342 2.13 10.35 9.69
C ASP A 342 3.65 10.46 9.42
N HIS A 343 4.21 11.67 9.33
CA HIS A 343 5.65 11.88 9.19
C HIS A 343 6.42 11.84 10.52
N VAL A 344 5.77 12.17 11.64
CA VAL A 344 6.38 12.17 12.98
C VAL A 344 6.45 10.75 13.56
N LYS A 345 5.50 9.89 13.17
CA LYS A 345 5.41 8.50 13.60
C LYS A 345 6.33 7.59 12.78
#